data_AF-W9V6I0-F1
#
_entry.id   AF-W9V6I0-F1
#
_cell.length_a   1.000
_cell.length_b   1.000
_cell.length_c   1.000
_cell.angle_alpha   90.00
_cell.angle_beta   90.00
_cell.angle_gamma   90.00
#
_symmetry.space_group_name_H-M   'P 1'
#
loop_
_entity.id
_entity.type
_entity.pdbx_description
1 polymer ?
#
loop_
_entity_poly.entity_id
_entity_poly.type
_entity_poly.pdbx_seq_one_letter_code
_entity_poly.pdbx_strand_id
1 'polypeptide(L)'
;MGETVSKSLRDRVAAEAAHRCGYCLTDQGVSGAQMHIEHLIPRAMGGGSEQSNLWLSCAWCNSYKGTLIEAVDPESGQLAALFNPRTQRWSEHFT
;
A
#
# COMPACT_ATOMS: atom_id res chain seq x y z
N MET A 1 -17.13 15.21 -2.61
CA MET A 1 -17.69 13.86 -2.81
C MET A 1 -16.52 12.94 -3.11
N GLY A 2 -16.15 12.07 -2.18
CA GLY A 2 -14.95 11.23 -2.33
C GLY A 2 -15.13 10.20 -3.44
N GLU A 3 -14.20 10.20 -4.40
CA GLU A 3 -14.16 9.18 -5.44
C GLU A 3 -14.07 7.78 -4.81
N THR A 4 -14.98 6.90 -5.23
CA THR A 4 -15.08 5.54 -4.72
C THR A 4 -14.39 4.60 -5.70
N VAL A 5 -13.35 3.89 -5.26
CA VAL A 5 -12.67 2.86 -6.08
C VAL A 5 -13.70 1.81 -6.49
N SER A 6 -13.87 1.60 -7.80
CA SER A 6 -14.83 0.65 -8.35
C SER A 6 -14.48 -0.80 -7.97
N LYS A 7 -15.48 -1.66 -7.81
CA LYS A 7 -15.25 -3.07 -7.44
C LYS A 7 -14.28 -3.77 -8.40
N SER A 8 -14.44 -3.58 -9.71
CA SER A 8 -13.56 -4.17 -10.72
C SER A 8 -12.10 -3.73 -10.60
N LEU A 9 -11.86 -2.47 -10.22
CA LEU A 9 -10.51 -1.97 -9.96
C LEU A 9 -9.92 -2.58 -8.67
N ARG A 10 -10.73 -2.73 -7.61
CA ARG A 10 -10.29 -3.41 -6.38
C ARG A 10 -9.89 -4.85 -6.65
N ASP A 11 -10.71 -5.59 -7.39
CA ASP A 11 -10.47 -7.00 -7.70
C ASP A 11 -9.17 -7.16 -8.50
N ARG A 12 -8.92 -6.25 -9.46
CA ARG A 12 -7.67 -6.25 -10.24
C ARG A 12 -6.44 -5.97 -9.37
N VAL A 13 -6.48 -4.95 -8.52
CA VAL A 13 -5.37 -4.62 -7.60
C VAL A 13 -5.12 -5.77 -6.62
N ALA A 14 -6.17 -6.40 -6.09
CA ALA A 14 -6.03 -7.53 -5.19
C ALA A 14 -5.40 -8.75 -5.87
N ALA A 15 -5.78 -9.04 -7.12
CA ALA A 15 -5.18 -10.11 -7.92
C ALA A 15 -3.71 -9.84 -8.24
N GLU A 16 -3.35 -8.61 -8.61
CA GLU A 16 -1.96 -8.20 -8.85
C GLU A 16 -1.10 -8.31 -7.58
N ALA A 17 -1.68 -8.01 -6.42
CA ALA A 17 -1.03 -8.19 -5.13
C ALA A 17 -1.02 -9.65 -4.63
N ALA A 18 -1.50 -10.60 -5.43
CA ALA A 18 -1.68 -12.01 -5.06
C ALA A 18 -2.44 -12.19 -3.73
N HIS A 19 -3.39 -11.30 -3.45
CA HIS A 19 -4.14 -11.22 -2.18
C HIS A 19 -3.25 -11.09 -0.93
N ARG A 20 -2.09 -10.44 -1.06
CA ARG A 20 -1.15 -10.18 0.03
C ARG A 20 -0.96 -8.69 0.28
N CYS A 21 -0.68 -8.35 1.54
CA CYS A 21 -0.26 -7.00 1.89
C CYS A 21 1.05 -6.64 1.17
N GLY A 22 1.11 -5.47 0.53
CA GLY A 22 2.33 -5.01 -0.16
C GLY A 22 3.53 -4.78 0.75
N TYR A 23 3.32 -4.61 2.07
CA TYR A 23 4.38 -4.26 3.01
C TYR A 23 4.88 -5.45 3.83
N CYS A 24 3.97 -6.22 4.42
CA CYS A 24 4.32 -7.34 5.30
C CYS A 24 4.11 -8.72 4.65
N LEU A 25 3.61 -8.76 3.42
CA LEU A 25 3.27 -9.99 2.68
C LEU A 25 2.26 -10.92 3.36
N THR A 26 1.60 -10.48 4.44
CA THR A 26 0.51 -11.23 5.07
C THR A 26 -0.54 -11.58 4.01
N ASP A 27 -0.87 -12.87 3.96
CA ASP A 27 -1.87 -13.41 3.06
C ASP A 27 -3.29 -13.20 3.62
N GLN A 28 -4.21 -12.74 2.77
CA GLN A 28 -5.59 -12.51 3.15
C GLN A 28 -6.30 -13.81 3.57
N GLY A 29 -6.03 -14.92 2.89
CA GLY A 29 -6.62 -16.23 3.20
C GLY A 29 -6.15 -16.78 4.53
N VAL A 30 -4.89 -16.54 4.90
CA VAL A 30 -4.33 -16.98 6.19
C VAL A 30 -4.84 -16.11 7.35
N SER A 31 -4.87 -14.79 7.17
CA SER A 31 -5.29 -13.88 8.23
C SER A 31 -6.81 -13.87 8.46
N GLY A 32 -7.60 -14.20 7.44
CA GLY A 32 -9.07 -14.05 7.45
C GLY A 32 -9.54 -12.59 7.52
N ALA A 33 -8.62 -11.63 7.60
CA ALA A 33 -8.90 -10.21 7.70
C ALA A 33 -9.10 -9.62 6.30
N GLN A 34 -10.10 -8.75 6.15
CA GLN A 34 -10.29 -8.03 4.90
C GLN A 34 -9.12 -7.07 4.66
N MET A 35 -8.49 -7.19 3.49
CA MET A 35 -7.45 -6.26 3.06
C MET A 35 -8.07 -4.93 2.57
N HIS A 36 -7.32 -3.86 2.71
CA HIS A 36 -7.70 -2.51 2.31
C HIS A 36 -7.06 -2.15 0.97
N ILE A 37 -7.82 -1.38 0.19
CA ILE A 37 -7.25 -0.67 -0.95
C ILE A 37 -6.68 0.63 -0.43
N GLU A 38 -5.38 0.77 -0.55
CA GLU A 38 -4.61 1.90 -0.07
C GLU A 38 -4.11 2.73 -1.23
N HIS A 39 -4.09 4.05 -1.00
CA HIS A 39 -3.50 5.03 -1.89
C HIS A 39 -2.03 5.24 -1.51
N LEU A 40 -1.11 4.92 -2.42
CA LEU A 40 0.33 5.08 -2.22
C LEU A 40 0.68 6.55 -1.98
N ILE A 41 0.14 7.44 -2.83
CA ILE A 41 0.00 8.87 -2.57
C ILE A 41 -1.38 9.10 -1.95
N PRO A 42 -1.48 9.50 -0.68
CA PRO A 42 -2.76 9.67 0.00
C PRO A 42 -3.65 10.71 -0.68
N ARG A 43 -4.97 10.51 -0.59
CA ARG A 43 -5.94 11.49 -1.09
C ARG A 43 -5.80 12.86 -0.44
N ALA A 44 -5.39 12.92 0.83
CA ALA A 44 -5.11 14.17 1.53
C ALA A 44 -3.97 14.99 0.88
N MET A 45 -3.12 14.33 0.09
CA MET A 45 -2.03 14.95 -0.68
C MET A 45 -2.37 15.05 -2.18
N GLY A 46 -3.63 14.85 -2.56
CA GLY A 46 -4.08 14.94 -3.95
C GLY A 46 -3.90 13.67 -4.79
N GLY A 47 -3.54 12.53 -4.18
CA GLY A 47 -3.44 11.26 -4.91
C GLY A 47 -4.80 10.76 -5.40
N GLY A 48 -4.86 10.31 -6.66
CA GLY A 48 -6.07 9.84 -7.30
C GLY A 48 -6.33 8.35 -7.12
N SER A 49 -7.49 7.88 -7.56
CA SER A 49 -7.91 6.48 -7.44
C SER A 49 -7.54 5.62 -8.66
N GLU A 50 -6.53 6.02 -9.43
CA GLU A 50 -6.00 5.25 -10.55
C GLU A 50 -5.21 4.03 -10.09
N GLN A 51 -5.20 2.98 -10.91
CA GLN A 51 -4.56 1.70 -10.59
C GLN A 51 -3.08 1.84 -10.20
N SER A 52 -2.35 2.77 -10.82
CA SER A 52 -0.92 3.02 -10.52
C SER A 52 -0.67 3.57 -9.13
N ASN A 53 -1.68 4.18 -8.49
CA ASN A 53 -1.60 4.74 -7.15
C ASN A 53 -2.25 3.82 -6.09
N LEU A 54 -2.76 2.66 -6.49
CA LEU A 54 -3.46 1.74 -5.60
C LEU A 54 -2.68 0.46 -5.36
N TRP A 55 -2.67 0.02 -4.11
CA TRP A 55 -2.19 -1.31 -3.74
C TRP A 55 -3.02 -1.92 -2.61
N LEU A 56 -2.74 -3.19 -2.30
CA LEU A 56 -3.37 -3.95 -1.24
C LEU A 56 -2.56 -3.85 0.06
N SER A 57 -3.21 -3.50 1.16
CA SER A 57 -2.57 -3.40 2.48
C SER A 57 -3.42 -4.05 3.57
N CYS A 58 -2.79 -4.63 4.59
CA CYS A 58 -3.50 -5.07 5.78
C CYS A 58 -3.85 -3.86 6.67
N ALA A 59 -4.81 -4.03 7.58
CA ALA A 59 -5.26 -2.96 8.47
C ALA A 59 -4.10 -2.32 9.25
N TRP A 60 -3.16 -3.14 9.76
CA TRP A 60 -2.02 -2.68 10.54
C TRP A 60 -1.06 -1.81 9.72
N CYS A 61 -0.59 -2.30 8.57
CA CYS A 61 0.33 -1.55 7.72
C CYS A 61 -0.33 -0.27 7.17
N ASN A 62 -1.61 -0.35 6.79
CA ASN A 62 -2.38 0.81 6.34
C ASN A 62 -2.48 1.88 7.42
N SER A 63 -2.77 1.49 8.66
CA SER A 63 -2.82 2.41 9.80
C SER A 63 -1.46 2.99 10.15
N TYR A 64 -0.39 2.20 10.04
CA TYR A 64 0.98 2.67 10.31
C TYR A 64 1.47 3.67 9.26
N LYS A 65 1.21 3.40 7.97
CA LYS A 65 1.51 4.33 6.89
C LYS A 65 0.69 5.62 7.02
N GLY A 66 -0.61 5.49 7.26
CA GLY A 66 -1.52 6.62 7.36
C GLY A 66 -1.45 7.52 6.12
N THR A 67 -1.04 8.78 6.31
CA THR A 67 -0.83 9.75 5.23
C THR A 67 0.63 9.97 4.88
N LEU A 68 1.55 9.16 5.40
CA LEU A 68 2.97 9.29 5.12
C LEU A 68 3.30 8.73 3.74
N ILE A 69 4.18 9.41 3.01
CA ILE A 69 4.83 8.93 1.78
C ILE A 69 6.34 8.84 1.93
N GLU A 70 6.87 9.41 3.02
CA GLU A 70 8.27 9.46 3.39
C GLU A 70 8.38 9.49 4.91
N ALA A 71 9.52 9.05 5.43
CA ALA A 71 9.86 9.08 6.84
C ALA A 71 11.35 9.35 7.00
N VAL A 72 11.75 9.85 8.17
CA VAL A 72 13.17 9.98 8.50
C VAL A 72 13.72 8.58 8.76
N ASP A 73 14.74 8.19 7.99
CA ASP A 73 15.47 6.96 8.22
C ASP A 73 16.29 7.09 9.53
N PRO A 74 16.06 6.22 10.52
CA PRO A 74 16.75 6.32 11.82
C PRO A 74 18.26 6.09 11.73
N GLU A 75 18.76 5.42 10.69
CA GLU A 75 20.20 5.17 10.54
C GLU A 75 20.94 6.35 9.92
N SER A 76 20.45 6.87 8.79
CA SER A 76 21.08 8.01 8.11
C SER A 76 20.64 9.39 8.64
N GLY A 77 19.50 9.47 9.33
CA GLY A 77 18.86 10.72 9.71
C GLY A 77 18.28 11.52 8.53
N GLN A 78 18.25 10.93 7.32
CA GLN A 78 17.75 11.58 6.12
C GLN A 78 16.29 11.24 5.85
N LEU A 79 15.59 12.14 5.16
CA LEU A 79 14.23 11.89 4.69
C LEU A 79 14.28 10.88 3.53
N ALA A 80 13.56 9.78 3.65
CA ALA A 80 13.52 8.72 2.67
C ALA A 80 12.06 8.39 2.29
N ALA A 81 11.83 8.12 1.01
CA ALA A 81 10.52 7.68 0.52
C ALA A 81 10.17 6.31 1.13
N LEU A 82 8.89 6.13 1.49
CA LEU A 82 8.39 4.83 1.92
C LEU A 82 8.38 3.84 0.74
N PHE A 83 8.49 2.56 1.08
CA PHE A 83 8.45 1.47 0.11
C PHE A 83 7.17 1.52 -0.75
N ASN A 84 7.35 1.39 -2.06
CA ASN A 84 6.29 1.37 -3.04
C ASN A 84 6.13 -0.03 -3.66
N PRO A 85 5.13 -0.82 -3.24
CA PRO A 85 4.93 -2.18 -3.75
C PRO A 85 4.54 -2.24 -5.24
N ARG A 86 4.18 -1.12 -5.87
CA ARG A 86 3.84 -1.07 -7.30
C ARG A 86 5.09 -1.07 -8.19
N THR A 87 6.19 -0.48 -7.72
CA THR A 87 7.39 -0.24 -8.52
C THR A 87 8.65 -0.89 -7.96
N GLN A 88 8.64 -1.27 -6.68
CA GLN A 88 9.79 -1.86 -5.99
C GLN A 88 9.55 -3.32 -5.66
N ARG A 89 10.62 -4.12 -5.76
CA ARG A 89 10.56 -5.56 -5.49
C ARG A 89 10.84 -5.79 -4.00
N TRP A 90 9.89 -6.40 -3.31
CA TRP A 90 9.97 -6.58 -1.85
C TRP A 90 11.29 -7.23 -1.38
N SER A 91 11.74 -8.28 -2.08
CA SER A 91 12.97 -9.02 -1.75
C SER A 91 14.27 -8.23 -1.92
N GLU A 92 14.24 -7.09 -2.60
CA GLU A 92 15.41 -6.20 -2.75
C GLU A 92 15.54 -5.21 -1.58
N HIS A 93 14.48 -5.07 -0.78
CA HIS A 93 14.40 -4.09 0.32
C HIS A 93 14.28 -4.73 1.70
N PHE A 94 13.67 -5.91 1.80
CA PHE A 94 13.42 -6.59 3.06
C PHE A 94 13.94 -8.04 2.99
N THR A 95 14.90 -8.36 3.85
CA THR A 95 15.53 -9.68 4.01
C THR A 95 15.70 -10.01 5.48
#